data_AF-A0A017TBI5-F1
#
_entry.id   AF-A0A017TBI5-F1
#
_cell.length_a   1.000
_cell.length_b   1.000
_cell.length_c   1.000
_cell.angle_alpha   90.00
_cell.angle_beta   90.00
_cell.angle_gamma   90.00
#
_symmetry.space_group_name_H-M   'P 1'
#
loop_
_entity.id
_entity.type
_entity.pdbx_description
1 polymer ?
#
loop_
_entity_poly.entity_id
_entity_poly.type
_entity_poly.pdbx_seq_one_letter_code
_entity_poly.pdbx_strand_id
1 'polypeptide(L)'
;MDQAGSRAEVTGVEGDEAPAVEETEEMLLEAEGGSAADPADEAGAETLLELVLAEHAARSEAARAARTEAARAEAAAAVVLPERVEGIMVGRVEEVTASGARVVFPGSGAEGVAARAMVQLGSGDVGVEVALMFEGGDPGRPVVMGRMFTPGGAERAGRAGRAESAGGALQARVDEERVEIAAEKEIVLRCGKSSITLTRAGKILIRGAYVLTRSSGVNRIQGGSVQIN
;
A
#
# COMPACT_ATOMS: atom_id res chain seq x y z
N MET A 1 0.45 90.69 -37.58
CA MET A 1 -0.63 90.38 -38.53
C MET A 1 -0.73 88.85 -38.55
N ASP A 2 -1.81 88.24 -38.05
CA ASP A 2 -3.04 88.86 -37.54
C ASP A 2 -3.83 87.89 -36.62
N GLN A 3 -4.52 88.44 -35.60
CA GLN A 3 -5.78 87.95 -34.97
C GLN A 3 -5.87 86.49 -34.41
N ALA A 4 -6.78 86.13 -33.47
CA ALA A 4 -7.58 86.87 -32.48
C ALA A 4 -8.29 85.90 -31.49
N GLY A 5 -8.71 86.40 -30.32
CA GLY A 5 -9.82 85.89 -29.48
C GLY A 5 -9.62 84.55 -28.73
N SER A 6 -10.38 84.21 -27.68
CA SER A 6 -11.25 85.03 -26.81
C SER A 6 -11.60 84.24 -25.52
N ARG A 7 -11.62 84.93 -24.37
CA ARG A 7 -12.74 85.06 -23.39
C ARG A 7 -13.69 83.83 -23.29
N ALA A 8 -13.93 83.20 -22.15
CA ALA A 8 -14.46 83.71 -20.86
C ALA A 8 -14.43 82.55 -19.80
N GLU A 9 -14.84 82.62 -18.52
CA GLU A 9 -14.86 83.61 -17.42
C GLU A 9 -15.39 82.88 -16.14
N VAL A 10 -14.81 83.10 -14.92
CA VAL A 10 -15.52 83.30 -13.61
C VAL A 10 -16.35 82.09 -13.05
N THR A 11 -16.37 81.60 -11.79
CA THR A 11 -15.92 81.91 -10.39
C THR A 11 -15.94 80.56 -9.62
N GLY A 12 -15.39 80.33 -8.42
CA GLY A 12 -14.79 81.17 -7.37
C GLY A 12 -15.12 80.59 -5.96
N VAL A 13 -14.54 81.18 -4.91
CA VAL A 13 -14.74 80.96 -3.45
C VAL A 13 -13.83 79.91 -2.78
N GLU A 14 -13.08 80.42 -1.80
CA GLU A 14 -12.10 79.77 -0.90
C GLU A 14 -12.65 79.66 0.54
N GLY A 15 -11.99 78.86 1.39
CA GLY A 15 -12.06 78.93 2.86
C GLY A 15 -13.12 78.02 3.54
N ASP A 16 -12.87 77.43 4.71
CA ASP A 16 -11.65 77.42 5.55
C ASP A 16 -11.71 76.25 6.58
N GLU A 17 -10.61 76.06 7.32
CA GLU A 17 -10.42 75.28 8.57
C GLU A 17 -10.67 73.74 8.57
N ALA A 18 -9.57 72.98 8.49
CA ALA A 18 -8.94 72.37 9.69
C ALA A 18 -7.86 71.33 9.30
N PRO A 19 -6.57 71.52 9.65
CA PRO A 19 -5.52 70.53 9.37
C PRO A 19 -5.29 69.56 10.55
N ALA A 20 -4.95 68.32 10.23
CA ALA A 20 -4.39 67.34 11.17
C ALA A 20 -3.20 66.64 10.49
N VAL A 21 -1.96 66.88 10.96
CA VAL A 21 -0.74 66.16 10.56
C VAL A 21 0.20 66.01 11.75
N GLU A 22 0.96 64.92 11.71
CA GLU A 22 1.88 64.31 12.67
C GLU A 22 3.12 65.14 13.10
N GLU A 23 3.63 64.88 14.32
CA GLU A 23 5.00 65.08 14.87
C GLU A 23 5.04 64.49 16.32
N THR A 24 6.08 63.85 16.91
CA THR A 24 7.27 63.12 16.40
C THR A 24 7.87 62.20 17.50
N GLU A 25 8.61 61.14 17.10
CA GLU A 25 9.74 60.43 17.75
C GLU A 25 9.73 59.82 19.20
N GLU A 26 10.29 58.60 19.25
CA GLU A 26 11.11 57.91 20.28
C GLU A 26 10.88 58.01 21.81
N MET A 27 10.84 56.83 22.49
CA MET A 27 11.90 56.45 23.46
C MET A 27 11.84 54.97 23.91
N LEU A 28 13.01 54.42 24.27
CA LEU A 28 13.21 53.06 24.82
C LEU A 28 12.52 52.82 26.16
N LEU A 29 12.21 51.55 26.47
CA LEU A 29 12.39 50.97 27.81
C LEU A 29 12.50 49.42 27.74
N GLU A 30 13.61 48.87 28.23
CA GLU A 30 13.77 47.43 28.48
C GLU A 30 13.32 47.07 29.91
N ALA A 31 12.61 45.94 30.08
CA ALA A 31 12.56 45.20 31.34
C ALA A 31 12.05 43.76 31.09
N GLU A 32 12.79 42.77 31.57
CA GLU A 32 12.46 41.34 31.42
C GLU A 32 11.41 40.85 32.44
N GLY A 33 10.65 39.82 32.08
CA GLY A 33 9.71 39.14 32.97
C GLY A 33 9.10 37.91 32.32
N GLY A 34 9.70 36.74 32.54
CA GLY A 34 9.43 35.55 31.73
C GLY A 34 8.15 34.77 32.06
N SER A 35 7.62 34.10 31.04
CA SER A 35 7.01 32.77 31.16
C SER A 35 7.11 32.09 29.80
N ALA A 36 8.02 31.14 29.66
CA ALA A 36 8.07 30.29 28.48
C ALA A 36 6.91 29.28 28.57
N ALA A 37 5.82 29.56 27.85
CA ALA A 37 4.86 28.52 27.50
C ALA A 37 5.49 27.68 26.39
N ASP A 38 5.99 26.49 26.73
CA ASP A 38 6.54 25.53 25.77
C ASP A 38 5.44 25.12 24.77
N PRO A 39 5.57 25.38 23.45
CA PRO A 39 4.58 24.97 22.45
C PRO A 39 4.67 23.47 22.11
N ALA A 40 5.16 22.64 23.03
CA ALA A 40 5.54 21.25 22.82
C ALA A 40 4.55 20.23 23.42
N ASP A 41 3.64 20.64 24.33
CA ASP A 41 2.80 19.69 25.09
C ASP A 41 1.38 19.52 24.50
N GLU A 42 0.86 20.46 23.72
CA GLU A 42 -0.44 20.29 23.03
C GLU A 42 -0.33 19.30 21.85
N ALA A 43 0.79 19.30 21.12
CA ALA A 43 1.03 18.40 20.00
C ALA A 43 1.11 16.91 20.42
N GLY A 44 1.48 16.62 21.67
CA GLY A 44 1.56 15.26 22.20
C GLY A 44 0.18 14.62 22.40
N ALA A 45 -0.79 15.38 22.89
CA ALA A 45 -2.14 14.91 23.16
C ALA A 45 -2.95 14.65 21.88
N GLU A 46 -2.85 15.54 20.89
CA GLU A 46 -3.52 15.37 19.59
C GLU A 46 -2.97 14.16 18.82
N THR A 47 -1.64 13.99 18.78
CA THR A 47 -1.00 12.84 18.12
C THR A 47 -1.39 11.51 18.78
N LEU A 48 -1.50 11.48 20.12
CA LEU A 48 -1.98 10.29 20.85
C LEU A 48 -3.45 9.98 20.56
N LEU A 49 -4.31 10.99 20.48
CA LEU A 49 -5.72 10.83 20.11
C LEU A 49 -5.87 10.32 18.68
N GLU A 50 -5.14 10.85 17.71
CA GLU A 50 -5.16 10.34 16.32
C GLU A 50 -4.70 8.88 16.24
N LEU A 51 -3.62 8.51 16.92
CA LEU A 51 -3.12 7.13 16.97
C LEU A 51 -4.16 6.16 17.56
N VAL A 52 -4.78 6.52 18.68
CA VAL A 52 -5.82 5.70 19.33
C VAL A 52 -7.06 5.59 18.44
N LEU A 53 -7.48 6.68 17.80
CA LEU A 53 -8.63 6.68 16.86
C LEU A 53 -8.35 5.84 15.61
N ALA A 54 -7.15 5.91 15.04
CA ALA A 54 -6.74 5.08 13.90
C ALA A 54 -6.72 3.58 14.26
N GLU A 55 -6.22 3.23 15.45
CA GLU A 55 -6.24 1.85 15.92
C GLU A 55 -7.67 1.36 16.22
N HIS A 56 -8.52 2.20 16.81
CA HIS A 56 -9.93 1.87 17.04
C HIS A 56 -10.71 1.72 15.73
N ALA A 57 -10.43 2.55 14.73
CA ALA A 57 -11.00 2.42 13.39
C ALA A 57 -10.64 1.07 12.78
N ALA A 58 -9.34 0.73 12.73
CA ALA A 58 -8.85 -0.55 12.21
C ALA A 58 -9.43 -1.77 12.96
N ARG A 59 -9.48 -1.72 14.30
CA ARG A 59 -10.13 -2.76 15.12
C ARG A 59 -11.63 -2.86 14.84
N SER A 60 -12.32 -1.74 14.61
CA SER A 60 -13.76 -1.72 14.29
C SER A 60 -14.08 -2.24 12.89
N GLU A 61 -13.21 -1.98 11.91
CA GLU A 61 -13.32 -2.54 10.55
C GLU A 61 -13.10 -4.05 10.57
N ALA A 62 -12.06 -4.53 11.27
CA ALA A 62 -11.82 -5.95 11.47
C ALA A 62 -13.01 -6.64 12.18
N ALA A 63 -13.57 -6.03 13.22
CA ALA A 63 -14.74 -6.55 13.93
C ALA A 63 -16.02 -6.56 13.06
N ARG A 64 -16.22 -5.57 12.18
CA ARG A 64 -17.33 -5.56 11.21
C ARG A 64 -17.15 -6.61 10.12
N ALA A 65 -15.93 -6.75 9.59
CA ALA A 65 -15.60 -7.79 8.61
C ALA A 65 -15.86 -9.18 9.20
N ALA A 66 -15.33 -9.48 10.38
CA ALA A 66 -15.55 -10.75 11.08
C ALA A 66 -17.03 -11.04 11.37
N ARG A 67 -17.84 -10.03 11.76
CA ARG A 67 -19.29 -10.21 11.95
C ARG A 67 -20.03 -10.49 10.65
N THR A 68 -19.67 -9.81 9.56
CA THR A 68 -20.26 -10.04 8.24
C THR A 68 -19.89 -11.41 7.71
N GLU A 69 -18.64 -11.82 7.91
CA GLU A 69 -18.11 -13.13 7.55
C GLU A 69 -18.78 -14.26 8.33
N ALA A 70 -18.94 -14.11 9.66
CA ALA A 70 -19.64 -15.07 10.51
C ALA A 70 -21.12 -15.22 10.11
N ALA A 71 -21.85 -14.12 9.92
CA ALA A 71 -23.25 -14.17 9.49
C ALA A 71 -23.42 -14.79 8.08
N ARG A 72 -22.44 -14.58 7.20
CA ARG A 72 -22.42 -15.19 5.85
C ARG A 72 -22.07 -16.68 5.89
N ALA A 73 -21.20 -17.10 6.80
CA ALA A 73 -20.89 -18.50 7.06
C ALA A 73 -22.10 -19.25 7.66
N GLU A 74 -22.80 -18.63 8.63
CA GLU A 74 -24.01 -19.18 9.24
C GLU A 74 -25.15 -19.33 8.21
N ALA A 75 -25.35 -18.33 7.34
CA ALA A 75 -26.28 -18.43 6.22
C ALA A 75 -25.88 -19.48 5.16
N ALA A 76 -24.57 -19.68 4.94
CA ALA A 76 -24.05 -20.68 4.00
C ALA A 76 -24.15 -22.12 4.55
N ALA A 77 -24.02 -22.31 5.87
CA ALA A 77 -24.18 -23.59 6.54
C ALA A 77 -25.63 -24.09 6.56
N ALA A 78 -26.61 -23.19 6.43
CA ALA A 78 -28.04 -23.52 6.34
C ALA A 78 -28.49 -23.99 4.94
N VAL A 79 -27.60 -23.98 3.94
CA VAL A 79 -27.91 -24.45 2.57
C VAL A 79 -27.87 -25.97 2.53
N VAL A 80 -28.93 -26.62 2.05
CA VAL A 80 -28.90 -28.05 1.75
C VAL A 80 -28.22 -28.27 0.39
N LEU A 81 -27.15 -29.07 0.36
CA LEU A 81 -26.48 -29.44 -0.89
C LEU A 81 -27.42 -30.27 -1.80
N PRO A 82 -27.48 -29.98 -3.11
CA PRO A 82 -28.13 -30.88 -4.06
C PRO A 82 -27.31 -32.18 -4.18
N GLU A 83 -27.98 -33.29 -4.51
CA GLU A 83 -27.31 -34.59 -4.73
C GLU A 83 -26.19 -34.52 -5.78
N ARG A 84 -26.30 -33.59 -6.75
CA ARG A 84 -25.26 -33.30 -7.75
C ARG A 84 -25.14 -31.80 -7.99
N VAL A 85 -23.90 -31.31 -8.05
CA VAL A 85 -23.56 -29.93 -8.43
C VAL A 85 -23.01 -29.93 -9.86
N GLU A 86 -23.81 -29.44 -10.81
CA GLU A 86 -23.41 -29.27 -12.21
C GLU A 86 -22.90 -27.85 -12.47
N GLY A 87 -21.74 -27.52 -11.89
CA GLY A 87 -21.13 -26.20 -12.05
C GLY A 87 -19.91 -25.97 -11.17
N ILE A 88 -19.43 -24.73 -11.17
CA ILE A 88 -18.37 -24.24 -10.27
C ILE A 88 -19.03 -23.64 -9.03
N MET A 89 -18.54 -23.99 -7.85
CA MET A 89 -18.96 -23.39 -6.57
C MET A 89 -17.81 -22.60 -5.96
N VAL A 90 -18.12 -21.54 -5.22
CA VAL A 90 -17.13 -20.79 -4.44
C VAL A 90 -17.06 -21.40 -3.04
N GLY A 91 -15.86 -21.79 -2.62
CA GLY A 91 -15.55 -22.23 -1.27
C GLY A 91 -14.38 -21.48 -0.69
N ARG A 92 -13.90 -21.93 0.47
CA ARG A 92 -12.75 -21.39 1.19
C ARG A 92 -11.89 -22.53 1.71
N VAL A 93 -10.57 -22.35 1.67
CA VAL A 93 -9.60 -23.28 2.28
C VAL A 93 -9.58 -23.07 3.79
N GLU A 94 -9.78 -24.14 4.56
CA GLU A 94 -9.57 -24.13 6.02
C GLU A 94 -8.20 -24.71 6.41
N GLU A 95 -7.72 -25.70 5.67
CA GLU A 95 -6.50 -26.45 5.96
C GLU A 95 -5.83 -26.79 4.63
N VAL A 96 -4.49 -26.73 4.56
CA VAL A 96 -3.74 -27.28 3.43
C VAL A 96 -3.05 -28.56 3.87
N THR A 97 -3.26 -29.63 3.11
CA THR A 97 -2.77 -30.98 3.43
C THR A 97 -1.77 -31.44 2.38
N ALA A 98 -1.04 -32.53 2.65
CA ALA A 98 -0.04 -33.06 1.71
C ALA A 98 -0.63 -33.52 0.36
N SER A 99 -1.95 -33.72 0.26
CA SER A 99 -2.66 -34.19 -0.94
C SER A 99 -3.63 -33.16 -1.55
N GLY A 100 -3.75 -31.96 -0.97
CA GLY A 100 -4.71 -30.95 -1.39
C GLY A 100 -5.08 -29.99 -0.25
N ALA A 101 -6.37 -29.87 0.06
CA ALA A 101 -6.86 -28.99 1.10
C ALA A 101 -8.14 -29.53 1.77
N ARG A 102 -8.48 -29.00 2.94
CA ARG A 102 -9.84 -29.02 3.49
C ARG A 102 -10.54 -27.75 3.05
N VAL A 103 -11.75 -27.87 2.51
CA VAL A 103 -12.52 -26.71 2.04
C VAL A 103 -13.93 -26.71 2.63
N VAL A 104 -14.41 -25.51 2.95
CA VAL A 104 -15.82 -25.24 3.27
C VAL A 104 -16.48 -24.46 2.15
N PHE A 105 -17.74 -24.74 1.88
CA PHE A 105 -18.56 -24.12 0.85
C PHE A 105 -20.04 -24.16 1.27
N PRO A 106 -20.94 -23.39 0.63
CA PRO A 106 -22.35 -23.41 1.01
C PRO A 106 -22.94 -24.82 1.04
N GLY A 107 -23.40 -25.23 2.21
CA GLY A 107 -23.95 -26.55 2.52
C GLY A 107 -22.95 -27.68 2.83
N SER A 108 -21.64 -27.42 2.83
CA SER A 108 -20.70 -28.32 3.51
C SER A 108 -20.86 -28.20 5.03
N GLY A 109 -20.65 -29.28 5.77
CA GLY A 109 -20.54 -29.22 7.22
C GLY A 109 -19.35 -28.37 7.70
N ALA A 110 -19.40 -27.93 8.96
CA ALA A 110 -18.36 -27.09 9.57
C ALA A 110 -16.99 -27.76 9.75
N GLU A 111 -16.88 -29.08 9.54
CA GLU A 111 -15.60 -29.81 9.49
C GLU A 111 -14.92 -29.75 8.11
N GLY A 112 -15.58 -29.13 7.12
CA GLY A 112 -15.11 -29.08 5.73
C GLY A 112 -15.06 -30.43 5.03
N VAL A 113 -14.75 -30.40 3.73
CA VAL A 113 -14.58 -31.60 2.89
C VAL A 113 -13.16 -31.63 2.37
N ALA A 114 -12.55 -32.81 2.31
CA ALA A 114 -11.24 -33.00 1.70
C ALA A 114 -11.32 -32.80 0.18
N ALA A 115 -10.64 -31.78 -0.32
CA ALA A 115 -10.51 -31.47 -1.74
C ALA A 115 -9.15 -31.84 -2.29
N ARG A 116 -9.15 -32.38 -3.50
CA ARG A 116 -7.94 -32.44 -4.34
C ARG A 116 -7.66 -31.04 -4.90
N ALA A 117 -6.43 -30.76 -5.35
CA ALA A 117 -6.10 -29.48 -5.97
C ALA A 117 -5.41 -29.67 -7.33
N MET A 118 -5.77 -28.82 -8.30
CA MET A 118 -5.05 -28.71 -9.59
C MET A 118 -4.03 -27.57 -9.59
N VAL A 119 -4.02 -26.74 -8.54
CA VAL A 119 -3.03 -25.70 -8.28
C VAL A 119 -2.20 -26.07 -7.06
N GLN A 120 -0.99 -25.52 -6.95
CA GLN A 120 -0.23 -25.60 -5.70
C GLN A 120 -0.96 -24.77 -4.63
N LEU A 121 -1.12 -25.37 -3.45
CA LEU A 121 -1.63 -24.71 -2.25
C LEU A 121 -0.55 -24.78 -1.16
N GLY A 122 -0.38 -23.69 -0.42
CA GLY A 122 0.52 -23.59 0.72
C GLY A 122 -0.18 -22.98 1.93
N SER A 123 0.50 -22.89 3.08
CA SER A 123 -0.08 -22.36 4.32
C SER A 123 -0.69 -20.95 4.19
N GLY A 124 -0.14 -20.12 3.31
CA GLY A 124 -0.67 -18.78 3.00
C GLY A 124 -1.98 -18.76 2.18
N ASP A 125 -2.51 -19.92 1.78
CA ASP A 125 -3.82 -20.05 1.11
C ASP A 125 -4.96 -20.37 2.09
N VAL A 126 -4.66 -20.63 3.37
CA VAL A 126 -5.70 -20.79 4.41
C VAL A 126 -6.51 -19.50 4.54
N GLY A 127 -7.83 -19.65 4.59
CA GLY A 127 -8.79 -18.55 4.61
C GLY A 127 -9.09 -17.93 3.23
N VAL A 128 -8.41 -18.34 2.15
CA VAL A 128 -8.61 -17.77 0.81
C VAL A 128 -9.81 -18.41 0.09
N GLU A 129 -10.58 -17.59 -0.63
CA GLU A 129 -11.67 -18.07 -1.49
C GLU A 129 -11.13 -18.81 -2.73
N VAL A 130 -11.75 -19.94 -3.06
CA VAL A 130 -11.35 -20.84 -4.14
C VAL A 130 -12.53 -21.24 -5.01
N ALA A 131 -12.27 -21.46 -6.29
CA ALA A 131 -13.20 -22.07 -7.22
C ALA A 131 -13.12 -23.60 -7.09
N LEU A 132 -14.25 -24.24 -6.79
CA LEU A 132 -14.40 -25.67 -6.64
C LEU A 132 -15.20 -26.26 -7.81
N MET A 133 -14.78 -27.42 -8.30
CA MET A 133 -15.58 -28.31 -9.15
C MET A 133 -15.72 -29.65 -8.43
N PHE A 134 -16.74 -30.45 -8.76
CA PHE A 134 -17.06 -31.69 -8.07
C PHE A 134 -16.91 -32.90 -9.00
N GLU A 135 -16.16 -33.94 -8.60
CA GLU A 135 -15.93 -35.12 -9.43
C GLU A 135 -17.25 -35.87 -9.69
N GLY A 136 -17.72 -35.90 -10.94
CA GLY A 136 -19.04 -36.46 -11.29
C GLY A 136 -20.24 -35.60 -10.83
N GLY A 137 -19.98 -34.43 -10.23
CA GLY A 137 -20.96 -33.60 -9.54
C GLY A 137 -21.14 -33.94 -8.06
N ASP A 138 -20.39 -34.90 -7.50
CA ASP A 138 -20.51 -35.35 -6.10
C ASP A 138 -19.96 -34.28 -5.11
N PRO A 139 -20.82 -33.67 -4.25
CA PRO A 139 -20.36 -32.68 -3.28
C PRO A 139 -19.31 -33.20 -2.28
N GLY A 140 -19.27 -34.51 -2.03
CA GLY A 140 -18.26 -35.16 -1.19
C GLY A 140 -16.88 -35.27 -1.86
N ARG A 141 -16.74 -34.92 -3.15
CA ARG A 141 -15.49 -35.01 -3.92
C ARG A 141 -15.11 -33.70 -4.62
N PRO A 142 -14.85 -32.62 -3.87
CA PRO A 142 -14.41 -31.35 -4.43
C PRO A 142 -12.98 -31.40 -5.00
N VAL A 143 -12.75 -30.56 -6.00
CA VAL A 143 -11.47 -30.29 -6.63
C VAL A 143 -11.27 -28.78 -6.71
N VAL A 144 -10.20 -28.27 -6.11
CA VAL A 144 -9.78 -26.88 -6.20
C VAL A 144 -9.23 -26.62 -7.61
N MET A 145 -9.99 -25.83 -8.38
CA MET A 145 -9.63 -25.40 -9.73
C MET A 145 -8.62 -24.24 -9.70
N GLY A 146 -8.73 -23.36 -8.70
CA GLY A 146 -7.86 -22.20 -8.52
C GLY A 146 -8.35 -21.27 -7.42
N ARG A 147 -7.51 -20.29 -7.06
CA ARG A 147 -7.85 -19.21 -6.12
C ARG A 147 -8.72 -18.16 -6.82
N MET A 148 -9.70 -17.61 -6.11
CA MET A 148 -10.42 -16.43 -6.59
C MET A 148 -9.50 -15.21 -6.55
N PHE A 149 -9.45 -14.46 -7.65
CA PHE A 149 -8.70 -13.22 -7.73
C PHE A 149 -9.62 -12.03 -7.42
N THR A 150 -9.37 -11.37 -6.30
CA THR A 150 -9.99 -10.08 -5.97
C THR A 150 -9.02 -8.96 -6.34
N PRO A 151 -9.33 -8.09 -7.33
CA PRO A 151 -8.53 -6.91 -7.62
C PRO A 151 -8.31 -6.06 -6.35
N GLY A 152 -7.06 -5.64 -6.09
CA GLY A 152 -6.68 -4.95 -4.85
C GLY A 152 -6.49 -5.85 -3.62
N GLY A 153 -6.83 -7.14 -3.69
CA GLY A 153 -6.65 -8.10 -2.59
C GLY A 153 -5.19 -8.36 -2.22
N ALA A 154 -4.26 -8.27 -3.19
CA ALA A 154 -2.83 -8.47 -2.98
C ALA A 154 -2.23 -7.45 -1.98
N GLU A 155 -2.70 -6.21 -2.00
CA GLU A 155 -2.24 -5.16 -1.07
C GLU A 155 -2.75 -5.37 0.36
N ARG A 156 -3.92 -6.01 0.53
CA ARG A 156 -4.50 -6.35 1.83
C ARG A 156 -3.89 -7.64 2.41
N ALA A 157 -3.67 -8.66 1.58
CA ALA A 157 -3.00 -9.90 1.98
C ALA A 157 -1.58 -9.62 2.53
N GLY A 158 -0.86 -8.65 1.95
CA GLY A 158 0.45 -8.20 2.43
C GLY A 158 0.45 -7.52 3.81
N ARG A 159 -0.72 -7.17 4.38
CA ARG A 159 -0.85 -6.65 5.75
C ARG A 159 -1.29 -7.73 6.75
N ALA A 160 -2.15 -8.66 6.34
CA ALA A 160 -2.69 -9.70 7.24
C ALA A 160 -1.79 -10.94 7.38
N GLY A 161 -1.03 -11.32 6.34
CA GLY A 161 -0.22 -12.56 6.33
C GLY A 161 1.22 -12.43 6.85
N ARG A 162 1.62 -11.30 7.45
CA ARG A 162 3.04 -10.98 7.72
C ARG A 162 3.68 -11.68 8.92
N ALA A 163 2.98 -12.62 9.57
CA ALA A 163 3.46 -13.30 10.78
C ALA A 163 4.45 -14.45 10.50
N GLU A 164 4.21 -15.29 9.49
CA GLU A 164 4.88 -16.61 9.38
C GLU A 164 5.44 -16.94 7.98
N SER A 165 6.07 -15.96 7.32
CA SER A 165 6.92 -16.26 6.16
C SER A 165 8.22 -15.46 6.22
N ALA A 166 9.28 -16.14 6.65
CA ALA A 166 10.64 -15.60 6.75
C ALA A 166 11.34 -15.38 5.38
N GLY A 167 10.59 -15.40 4.27
CA GLY A 167 11.03 -14.95 2.95
C GLY A 167 10.58 -13.51 2.73
N GLY A 168 11.52 -12.56 2.66
CA GLY A 168 11.20 -11.14 2.51
C GLY A 168 10.40 -10.87 1.24
N ALA A 169 9.30 -10.12 1.36
CA ALA A 169 8.39 -9.86 0.26
C ALA A 169 9.10 -9.16 -0.92
N LEU A 170 9.25 -9.90 -2.03
CA LEU A 170 9.68 -9.36 -3.31
C LEU A 170 8.51 -8.56 -3.90
N GLN A 171 8.71 -7.26 -4.10
CA GLN A 171 7.73 -6.41 -4.77
C GLN A 171 8.26 -6.09 -6.17
N ALA A 172 7.45 -6.39 -7.18
CA ALA A 172 7.68 -5.95 -8.55
C ALA A 172 6.54 -5.00 -8.94
N ARG A 173 6.86 -3.73 -9.18
CA ARG A 173 5.93 -2.76 -9.78
C ARG A 173 6.27 -2.64 -11.26
N VAL A 174 5.25 -2.69 -12.09
CA VAL A 174 5.32 -2.51 -13.54
C VAL A 174 4.35 -1.40 -13.88
N ASP A 175 4.88 -0.28 -14.34
CA ASP A 175 4.11 0.68 -15.14
C ASP A 175 4.44 0.47 -16.63
N GLU A 176 3.83 1.23 -17.54
CA GLU A 176 4.01 1.03 -18.98
C GLU A 176 5.44 1.39 -19.48
N GLU A 177 6.26 2.05 -18.65
CA GLU A 177 7.59 2.57 -19.02
C GLU A 177 8.74 2.00 -18.16
N ARG A 178 8.45 1.50 -16.96
CA ARG A 178 9.43 1.12 -15.93
C ARG A 178 9.01 -0.12 -15.13
N VAL A 179 10.00 -0.96 -14.84
CA VAL A 179 9.91 -2.06 -13.88
C VAL A 179 10.78 -1.77 -12.66
N GLU A 180 10.19 -1.76 -11.47
CA GLU A 180 10.88 -1.61 -10.19
C GLU A 180 10.80 -2.91 -9.38
N ILE A 181 11.96 -3.49 -9.05
CA ILE A 181 12.08 -4.71 -8.23
C ILE A 181 12.72 -4.33 -6.90
N ALA A 182 11.98 -4.49 -5.80
CA ALA A 182 12.41 -4.17 -4.45
C ALA A 182 12.35 -5.39 -3.52
N ALA A 183 13.35 -5.53 -2.66
CA ALA A 183 13.41 -6.56 -1.62
C ALA A 183 14.15 -6.05 -0.39
N GLU A 184 13.74 -6.47 0.81
CA GLU A 184 14.31 -5.97 2.06
C GLU A 184 15.76 -6.44 2.32
N LYS A 185 16.18 -7.61 1.82
CA LYS A 185 17.46 -8.27 2.19
C LYS A 185 18.43 -8.37 1.02
N GLU A 186 18.00 -8.99 -0.07
CA GLU A 186 18.80 -9.22 -1.28
C GLU A 186 17.91 -9.44 -2.50
N ILE A 187 18.46 -9.20 -3.70
CA ILE A 187 17.87 -9.56 -5.00
C ILE A 187 18.91 -10.40 -5.74
N VAL A 188 18.54 -11.62 -6.17
CA VAL A 188 19.45 -12.54 -6.87
C VAL A 188 18.86 -12.93 -8.23
N LEU A 189 19.43 -12.41 -9.30
CA LEU A 189 19.13 -12.82 -10.67
C LEU A 189 20.10 -13.95 -11.06
N ARG A 190 19.62 -15.20 -11.10
CA ARG A 190 20.46 -16.39 -11.34
C ARG A 190 20.10 -17.11 -12.63
N CYS A 191 21.11 -17.51 -13.40
CA CYS A 191 20.98 -18.46 -14.49
C CYS A 191 22.14 -19.47 -14.41
N GLY A 192 21.83 -20.70 -13.96
CA GLY A 192 22.83 -21.75 -13.72
C GLY A 192 23.98 -21.29 -12.79
N LYS A 193 25.20 -21.30 -13.33
CA LYS A 193 26.43 -20.89 -12.63
C LYS A 193 26.64 -19.37 -12.54
N SER A 194 25.85 -18.57 -13.25
CA SER A 194 25.96 -17.11 -13.26
C SER A 194 24.92 -16.46 -12.36
N SER A 195 25.27 -15.34 -11.72
CA SER A 195 24.36 -14.57 -10.86
C SER A 195 24.72 -13.09 -10.78
N ILE A 196 23.72 -12.22 -10.79
CA ILE A 196 23.83 -10.83 -10.31
C ILE A 196 23.11 -10.76 -8.96
N THR A 197 23.79 -10.31 -7.92
CA THR A 197 23.25 -10.20 -6.56
C THR A 197 23.37 -8.77 -6.05
N LEU A 198 22.25 -8.15 -5.71
CA LEU A 198 22.18 -6.88 -4.97
C LEU A 198 21.93 -7.21 -3.49
N THR A 199 22.59 -6.49 -2.58
CA THR A 199 22.50 -6.74 -1.12
C THR A 199 22.04 -5.49 -0.38
N ARG A 200 21.39 -5.66 0.79
CA ARG A 200 21.05 -4.56 1.72
C ARG A 200 22.24 -3.65 2.05
N ALA A 201 23.47 -4.19 2.02
CA ALA A 201 24.69 -3.44 2.26
C ALA A 201 25.17 -2.59 1.06
N GLY A 202 24.35 -2.42 0.01
CA GLY A 202 24.67 -1.64 -1.19
C GLY A 202 25.66 -2.32 -2.14
N LYS A 203 26.13 -3.54 -1.86
CA LYS A 203 27.05 -4.27 -2.74
C LYS A 203 26.29 -4.94 -3.87
N ILE A 204 26.82 -4.81 -5.08
CA ILE A 204 26.43 -5.56 -6.27
C ILE A 204 27.52 -6.58 -6.58
N LEU A 205 27.16 -7.86 -6.67
CA LEU A 205 28.07 -8.96 -6.99
C LEU A 205 27.68 -9.56 -8.34
N ILE A 206 28.57 -9.49 -9.33
CA ILE A 206 28.40 -10.13 -10.64
C ILE A 206 29.30 -11.37 -10.66
N ARG A 207 28.70 -12.55 -10.88
CA ARG A 207 29.41 -13.83 -11.00
C ARG A 207 29.04 -14.51 -12.31
N GLY A 208 30.05 -15.07 -12.98
CA GLY A 208 29.92 -15.88 -14.18
C GLY A 208 31.31 -16.34 -14.64
N ALA A 209 31.37 -17.33 -15.53
CA ALA A 209 32.64 -17.78 -16.12
C ALA A 209 33.21 -16.76 -17.12
N TYR A 210 32.37 -15.87 -17.63
CA TYR A 210 32.71 -14.79 -18.55
C TYR A 210 31.76 -13.61 -18.32
N VAL A 211 32.29 -12.38 -18.32
CA VAL A 211 31.51 -11.15 -18.17
C VAL A 211 31.93 -10.19 -19.29
N LEU A 212 31.05 -10.01 -20.27
CA LEU A 212 31.23 -9.03 -21.34
C LEU A 212 30.45 -7.75 -20.99
N THR A 213 31.16 -6.65 -20.82
CA THR A 213 30.55 -5.32 -20.82
C THR A 213 30.76 -4.66 -22.19
N ARG A 214 29.68 -4.14 -22.78
CA ARG A 214 29.69 -3.42 -24.06
C ARG A 214 28.77 -2.22 -23.95
N SER A 215 29.28 -1.05 -24.33
CA SER A 215 28.52 0.20 -24.45
C SER A 215 28.73 0.76 -25.84
N SER A 216 27.74 1.51 -26.36
CA SER A 216 27.90 2.36 -27.55
C SER A 216 28.56 3.71 -27.22
N GLY A 217 28.47 4.13 -25.94
CA GLY A 217 29.16 5.30 -25.41
C GLY A 217 30.32 4.90 -24.48
N VAL A 218 30.69 5.81 -23.57
CA VAL A 218 31.72 5.52 -22.57
C VAL A 218 31.23 4.51 -21.53
N ASN A 219 32.09 3.56 -21.15
CA ASN A 219 31.90 2.76 -19.95
C ASN A 219 32.78 3.34 -18.84
N ARG A 220 32.16 3.98 -17.84
CA ARG A 220 32.85 4.75 -16.79
C ARG A 220 32.89 3.95 -15.49
N ILE A 221 34.10 3.63 -15.03
CA ILE A 221 34.35 2.99 -13.73
C ILE A 221 34.98 4.04 -12.81
N GLN A 222 34.40 4.24 -11.61
CA GLN A 222 34.85 5.20 -10.62
C GLN A 222 34.74 4.62 -9.21
N GLY A 223 35.71 4.94 -8.35
CA GLY A 223 35.77 4.51 -6.96
C GLY A 223 37.08 4.95 -6.31
N GLY A 224 37.16 4.93 -4.98
CA GLY A 224 38.38 5.30 -4.25
C GLY A 224 39.58 4.35 -4.48
N SER A 225 39.30 3.15 -5.00
CA SER A 225 40.29 2.24 -5.58
C SER A 225 39.60 1.40 -6.67
N VAL A 226 40.31 1.11 -7.75
CA VAL A 226 39.88 0.18 -8.79
C VAL A 226 40.99 -0.85 -8.96
N GLN A 227 40.71 -2.10 -8.64
CA GLN A 227 41.66 -3.21 -8.79
C GLN A 227 41.33 -3.98 -10.06
N ILE A 228 42.31 -4.07 -10.95
CA ILE A 228 42.26 -4.84 -12.20
C ILE A 228 43.46 -5.78 -12.17
N ASN A 229 43.24 -7.05 -12.53
CA ASN A 229 44.25 -8.10 -12.62
C ASN A 229 44.24 -8.68 -14.04
#